data_AF-G5BPH3-F1
#
_entry.id   AF-G5BPH3-F1
#
_cell.length_a   1.000
_cell.length_b   1.000
_cell.length_c   1.000
_cell.angle_alpha   90.00
_cell.angle_beta   90.00
_cell.angle_gamma   90.00
#
_symmetry.space_group_name_H-M   'P 1'
#
loop_
_entity.id
_entity.type
_entity.pdbx_description
1 polymer ?
#
loop_
_entity_poly.entity_id
_entity_poly.type
_entity_poly.pdbx_seq_one_letter_code
_entity_poly.pdbx_strand_id
1 'polypeptide(L)'
;MAPAPGSRLVLREETLGERSGLGPHHDLAELQSLSIPGTYQEKITHLGSSLMHFTSLKSLDLSHNSLVSLEVSFRFVPPPASHLAAPLGRRAPLEVVLLEALLHLVDKHWSGCRSLHRNETFLAQARHVLSSVQELAVAQGSVTPGDVEVSCLALENQSLHRQLAEQHQQYTETMDEGTAELSSTQQEMVASKGNQSWMGPLEGPVVFESIGGVLFCQHPYVWALSQSGGWVAELLLGPPGLQTSVKQLSGEVVELKQHLKHYDKIQELTQMLQESHSSLLSTSEHLLQELSRERAQHRAEVEQMRWSFQELKKTTALFPPHSASLGGRQSC
;
A
#
# COMPACT_ATOMS: atom_id res chain seq x y z
N MET A 1 1.36 13.15 -45.83
CA MET A 1 1.06 11.72 -45.69
C MET A 1 1.87 11.21 -44.50
N ALA A 2 1.28 11.18 -43.31
CA ALA A 2 1.95 10.79 -42.06
C ALA A 2 1.74 9.28 -41.83
N PRO A 3 2.74 8.52 -41.34
CA PRO A 3 2.57 7.10 -41.10
C PRO A 3 1.72 6.85 -39.84
N ALA A 4 0.91 5.79 -39.89
CA ALA A 4 -0.04 5.43 -38.84
C ALA A 4 0.67 5.03 -37.53
N PRO A 5 0.09 5.37 -36.36
CA PRO A 5 0.64 4.96 -35.07
C PRO A 5 0.27 3.48 -34.82
N GLY A 6 1.27 2.63 -34.61
CA GLY A 6 1.03 1.30 -34.04
C GLY A 6 1.44 0.08 -34.87
N SER A 7 2.44 0.19 -35.75
CA SER A 7 3.12 -1.01 -36.25
C SER A 7 3.81 -1.73 -35.08
N ARG A 8 3.31 -2.92 -34.73
CA ARG A 8 3.87 -3.80 -33.70
C ARG A 8 5.27 -4.27 -34.12
N LEU A 9 6.29 -3.52 -33.73
CA LEU A 9 7.69 -3.90 -33.98
C LEU A 9 8.13 -4.91 -32.92
N VAL A 10 8.20 -6.17 -33.35
CA VAL A 10 8.80 -7.29 -32.61
C VAL A 10 10.26 -7.35 -32.99
N LEU A 11 11.15 -7.25 -32.01
CA LEU A 11 12.59 -7.41 -32.24
C LEU A 11 12.88 -8.81 -32.79
N ARG A 12 13.47 -8.92 -33.99
CA ARG A 12 14.00 -10.15 -34.58
C ARG A 12 15.53 -10.16 -34.52
N GLU A 13 16.13 -11.34 -34.49
CA GLU A 13 17.59 -11.51 -34.41
C GLU A 13 18.35 -10.79 -35.53
N GLU A 14 17.80 -10.81 -36.75
CA GLU A 14 18.34 -10.10 -37.92
C GLU A 14 18.41 -8.57 -37.70
N THR A 15 17.36 -7.99 -37.10
CA THR A 15 17.33 -6.55 -36.75
C THR A 15 18.22 -6.19 -35.57
N LEU A 16 18.66 -7.16 -34.76
CA LEU A 16 19.63 -6.92 -33.68
C LEU A 16 21.04 -6.79 -34.24
N GLY A 17 21.46 -7.69 -35.13
CA GLY A 17 22.80 -7.66 -35.75
C GLY A 17 23.06 -6.36 -36.53
N GLU A 18 22.09 -5.93 -37.34
CA GLU A 18 22.19 -4.68 -38.11
C GLU A 18 22.27 -3.43 -37.22
N ARG A 19 21.54 -3.40 -36.10
CA ARG A 19 21.49 -2.24 -35.19
C ARG A 19 22.63 -2.24 -34.17
N SER A 20 23.19 -3.39 -33.82
CA SER A 20 24.38 -3.51 -32.96
C SER A 20 25.69 -3.28 -33.73
N GLY A 21 25.63 -3.08 -35.06
CA GLY A 21 26.81 -2.86 -35.89
C GLY A 21 27.71 -4.10 -36.05
N LEU A 22 27.18 -5.28 -35.73
CA LEU A 22 27.92 -6.54 -35.79
C LEU A 22 27.44 -7.30 -37.01
N GLY A 23 28.35 -7.52 -37.95
CA GLY A 23 28.07 -8.30 -39.14
C GLY A 23 27.58 -9.72 -38.79
N PRO A 24 26.97 -10.43 -39.75
CA PRO A 24 26.28 -11.71 -39.54
C PRO A 24 27.17 -12.90 -39.07
N HIS A 25 28.40 -12.65 -38.63
CA HIS A 25 29.43 -13.67 -38.39
C HIS A 25 30.17 -13.58 -37.05
N HIS A 26 29.65 -12.84 -36.06
CA HIS A 26 30.19 -12.89 -34.69
C HIS A 26 29.28 -13.69 -33.76
N ASP A 27 29.88 -14.53 -32.90
CA ASP A 27 29.18 -15.32 -31.89
C ASP A 27 28.42 -14.43 -30.92
N LEU A 28 27.10 -14.30 -31.15
CA LEU A 28 26.17 -13.51 -30.34
C LEU A 28 26.16 -13.93 -28.86
N ALA A 29 26.64 -15.15 -28.58
CA ALA A 29 26.82 -15.70 -27.23
C ALA A 29 27.86 -14.95 -26.38
N GLU A 30 28.88 -14.32 -26.99
CA GLU A 30 29.96 -13.65 -26.27
C GLU A 30 29.68 -12.16 -25.99
N LEU A 31 28.61 -11.62 -26.57
CA LEU A 31 28.30 -10.20 -26.50
C LEU A 31 27.84 -9.80 -25.10
N GLN A 32 28.66 -9.02 -24.39
CA GLN A 32 28.40 -8.62 -23.01
C GLN A 32 27.53 -7.37 -22.87
N SER A 33 27.42 -6.53 -23.90
CA SER A 33 26.67 -5.27 -23.81
C SER A 33 25.95 -4.96 -25.13
N LEU A 34 24.64 -4.74 -25.06
CA LEU A 34 23.78 -4.44 -26.21
C LEU A 34 22.96 -3.19 -25.91
N SER A 35 23.04 -2.16 -26.76
CA SER A 35 22.22 -0.94 -26.64
C SER A 35 21.42 -0.73 -27.91
N ILE A 36 20.09 -0.70 -27.76
CA ILE A 36 19.12 -0.54 -28.82
C ILE A 36 18.02 0.43 -28.33
N PRO A 37 18.33 1.73 -28.29
CA PRO A 37 17.36 2.73 -27.90
C PRO A 37 16.24 2.85 -28.94
N GLY A 38 15.03 3.12 -28.47
CA GLY A 38 13.86 3.41 -29.29
C GLY A 38 13.91 4.82 -29.86
N THR A 39 13.31 5.04 -31.04
CA THR A 39 13.19 6.37 -31.64
C THR A 39 11.71 6.79 -31.68
N TYR A 40 11.44 8.06 -32.01
CA TYR A 40 10.06 8.57 -32.11
C TYR A 40 9.22 7.85 -33.18
N GLN A 41 9.87 7.33 -34.23
CA GLN A 41 9.21 6.63 -35.33
C GLN A 41 9.15 5.11 -35.10
N GLU A 42 10.16 4.53 -34.43
CA GLU A 42 10.26 3.09 -34.22
C GLU A 42 10.51 2.76 -32.75
N LYS A 43 9.50 2.19 -32.11
CA LYS A 43 9.55 1.74 -30.72
C LYS A 43 9.35 0.25 -30.66
N ILE A 44 10.28 -0.44 -30.01
CA ILE A 44 10.16 -1.86 -29.73
C ILE A 44 9.07 -2.04 -28.69
N THR A 45 8.13 -2.92 -29.00
CA THR A 45 7.00 -3.21 -28.09
C THR A 45 7.09 -4.60 -27.48
N HIS A 46 7.79 -5.53 -28.14
CA HIS A 46 7.92 -6.92 -27.71
C HIS A 46 9.35 -7.42 -27.98
N LEU A 47 9.94 -8.02 -26.95
CA LEU A 47 11.19 -8.77 -27.03
C LEU A 47 10.82 -10.24 -27.26
N GLY A 48 10.93 -10.71 -28.50
CA GLY A 48 10.67 -12.12 -28.82
C GLY A 48 11.79 -13.04 -28.31
N SER A 49 11.96 -14.20 -28.95
CA SER A 49 13.08 -15.12 -28.66
C SER A 49 14.45 -14.62 -29.14
N SER A 50 14.52 -13.42 -29.70
CA SER A 50 15.73 -12.86 -30.32
C SER A 50 16.88 -12.60 -29.33
N LEU A 51 16.60 -12.56 -28.02
CA LEU A 51 17.62 -12.45 -26.98
C LEU A 51 18.12 -13.81 -26.46
N MET A 52 17.56 -14.93 -26.91
CA MET A 52 17.87 -16.26 -26.37
C MET A 52 19.32 -16.69 -26.63
N HIS A 53 19.96 -16.18 -27.70
CA HIS A 53 21.33 -16.53 -28.04
C HIS A 53 22.38 -15.64 -27.35
N PHE A 54 21.97 -14.60 -26.63
CA PHE A 54 22.87 -13.69 -25.90
C PHE A 54 23.14 -14.21 -24.49
N THR A 55 23.89 -15.31 -24.38
CA THR A 55 24.11 -16.03 -23.11
C THR A 55 25.05 -15.30 -22.14
N SER A 56 25.94 -14.44 -22.63
CA SER A 56 26.92 -13.69 -21.80
C SER A 56 26.58 -12.21 -21.61
N LEU A 57 25.37 -11.79 -21.95
CA LEU A 57 24.96 -10.39 -21.95
C LEU A 57 24.75 -9.87 -20.53
N LYS A 58 25.59 -8.92 -20.12
CA LYS A 58 25.60 -8.30 -18.79
C LYS A 58 24.85 -6.97 -18.76
N SER A 59 24.76 -6.28 -19.90
CA SER A 59 24.19 -4.94 -20.00
C SER A 59 23.28 -4.84 -21.23
N LEU A 60 22.01 -4.53 -21.02
CA LEU A 60 21.01 -4.35 -22.06
C LEU A 60 20.35 -2.98 -21.92
N ASP A 61 20.55 -2.11 -22.89
CA ASP A 61 19.90 -0.81 -22.96
C ASP A 61 18.79 -0.81 -24.01
N LEU A 62 17.55 -0.68 -23.54
CA LEU A 62 16.34 -0.55 -24.37
C LEU A 62 15.62 0.76 -24.09
N SER A 63 16.35 1.78 -23.65
CA SER A 63 15.81 3.10 -23.37
C SER A 63 14.96 3.64 -24.52
N HIS A 64 13.95 4.46 -24.21
CA HIS A 64 13.02 5.04 -25.20
C HIS A 64 12.13 4.04 -25.99
N ASN A 65 12.12 2.75 -25.64
CA ASN A 65 11.16 1.78 -26.15
C ASN A 65 9.89 1.67 -25.27
N SER A 66 8.80 1.16 -25.84
CA SER A 66 7.50 1.02 -25.16
C SER A 66 7.14 -0.45 -25.01
N LEU A 67 7.93 -1.18 -24.20
CA LEU A 67 7.76 -2.61 -23.99
C LEU A 67 6.44 -2.90 -23.28
N VAL A 68 5.58 -3.69 -23.92
CA VAL A 68 4.26 -4.07 -23.39
C VAL A 68 4.32 -5.46 -22.74
N SER A 69 5.29 -6.30 -23.11
CA SER A 69 5.53 -7.60 -22.50
C SER A 69 7.02 -7.99 -22.57
N LEU A 70 7.50 -8.64 -21.51
CA LEU A 70 8.85 -9.20 -21.35
C LEU A 70 8.83 -10.73 -21.40
N GLU A 71 7.87 -11.33 -22.13
CA GLU A 71 7.83 -12.79 -22.28
C GLU A 71 9.01 -13.31 -23.10
N VAL A 72 10.13 -13.55 -22.43
CA VAL A 72 11.20 -14.39 -22.91
C VAL A 72 10.82 -15.82 -22.52
N SER A 73 10.42 -16.62 -23.52
CA SER A 73 9.96 -17.99 -23.29
C SER A 73 11.15 -18.89 -22.95
N PHE A 74 11.55 -18.91 -21.68
CA PHE A 74 12.56 -19.84 -21.16
C PHE A 74 11.92 -21.22 -20.96
N ARG A 75 12.11 -22.13 -21.92
CA ARG A 75 11.80 -23.55 -21.69
C ARG A 75 12.86 -24.15 -20.77
N PHE A 76 12.55 -24.19 -19.47
CA PHE A 76 13.36 -24.92 -18.49
C PHE A 76 13.00 -26.41 -18.56
N VAL A 77 13.95 -27.25 -18.97
CA VAL A 77 13.83 -28.72 -18.86
C VAL A 77 14.44 -29.13 -17.52
N PRO A 78 13.66 -29.70 -16.58
CA PRO A 78 14.20 -30.14 -15.30
C PRO A 78 15.02 -31.45 -15.44
N PRO A 79 16.12 -31.63 -14.68
CA PRO A 79 16.85 -32.88 -14.65
C PRO A 79 16.13 -33.95 -13.80
N PRO A 80 16.37 -35.25 -14.04
CA PRO A 80 15.61 -36.33 -13.42
C PRO A 80 15.92 -36.44 -11.92
N ALA A 81 14.85 -36.53 -11.13
CA ALA A 81 14.91 -36.77 -9.70
C ALA A 81 15.48 -38.16 -9.42
N SER A 82 16.59 -38.21 -8.69
CA SER A 82 17.06 -39.40 -7.99
C SER A 82 17.88 -38.93 -6.80
N HIS A 83 17.83 -39.70 -5.72
CA HIS A 83 18.51 -39.50 -4.45
C HIS A 83 17.77 -38.60 -3.45
N LEU A 84 16.87 -39.21 -2.67
CA LEU A 84 17.01 -39.28 -1.21
C LEU A 84 15.86 -40.11 -0.61
N ALA A 85 16.08 -41.43 -0.58
CA ALA A 85 15.41 -42.33 0.34
C ALA A 85 16.32 -42.51 1.57
N ALA A 86 16.00 -41.88 2.69
CA ALA A 86 16.42 -42.31 4.04
C ALA A 86 15.68 -41.48 5.12
N PRO A 87 15.23 -42.11 6.22
CA PRO A 87 14.52 -41.43 7.30
C PRO A 87 15.52 -40.92 8.34
N LEU A 88 15.50 -39.62 8.67
CA LEU A 88 16.27 -39.16 9.82
C LEU A 88 15.63 -37.94 10.48
N GLY A 89 15.17 -38.16 11.71
CA GLY A 89 14.67 -37.13 12.60
C GLY A 89 15.76 -36.12 12.90
N ARG A 90 15.58 -34.91 12.38
CA ARG A 90 16.15 -33.66 12.89
C ARG A 90 15.29 -32.54 12.29
N ARG A 91 14.34 -32.05 13.09
CA ARG A 91 13.36 -31.03 12.73
C ARG A 91 14.01 -29.66 12.42
N ALA A 92 15.06 -29.32 13.15
CA ALA A 92 15.78 -28.04 13.01
C ALA A 92 16.46 -27.80 11.64
N PRO A 93 17.20 -28.74 11.03
CA PRO A 93 17.86 -28.48 9.74
C PRO A 93 16.89 -28.40 8.55
N LEU A 94 15.76 -29.13 8.56
CA LEU A 94 14.79 -29.07 7.45
C LEU A 94 13.97 -27.78 7.47
N GLU A 95 13.58 -27.30 8.65
CA GLU A 95 12.93 -25.98 8.78
C GLU A 95 13.85 -24.85 8.32
N VAL A 96 15.15 -24.94 8.63
CA VAL A 96 16.17 -23.99 8.15
C VAL A 96 16.30 -24.04 6.63
N VAL A 97 16.35 -25.23 6.03
CA VAL A 97 16.44 -25.38 4.55
C VAL A 97 15.18 -24.85 3.86
N LEU A 98 13.99 -25.03 4.44
CA LEU A 98 12.73 -24.54 3.87
C LEU A 98 12.61 -23.01 4.02
N LEU A 99 13.08 -22.45 5.14
CA LEU A 99 13.16 -21.01 5.34
C LEU A 99 14.18 -20.37 4.38
N GLU A 100 15.35 -20.99 4.19
CA GLU A 100 16.35 -20.56 3.21
C GLU A 100 15.83 -20.61 1.78
N ALA A 101 15.06 -21.63 1.42
CA ALA A 101 14.41 -21.74 0.12
C ALA A 101 13.37 -20.62 -0.10
N LEU A 102 12.63 -20.24 0.94
CA LEU A 102 11.67 -19.15 0.90
C LEU A 102 12.38 -17.78 0.78
N LEU A 103 13.47 -17.57 1.52
CA LEU A 103 14.29 -16.37 1.39
C LEU A 103 14.94 -16.25 0.01
N HIS A 104 15.49 -17.33 -0.53
CA HIS A 104 16.01 -17.37 -1.91
C HIS A 104 14.91 -17.05 -2.93
N LEU A 105 13.69 -17.52 -2.71
CA LEU A 105 12.57 -17.23 -3.59
C LEU A 105 12.18 -15.75 -3.53
N VAL A 106 12.20 -15.14 -2.35
CA VAL A 106 11.97 -13.70 -2.17
C VAL A 106 13.08 -12.90 -2.85
N ASP A 107 14.34 -13.22 -2.62
CA ASP A 107 15.50 -12.52 -3.22
C ASP A 107 15.50 -12.62 -4.75
N LYS A 108 15.08 -13.77 -5.30
CA LYS A 108 14.97 -13.99 -6.74
C LYS A 108 13.84 -13.17 -7.38
N HIS A 109 12.73 -13.00 -6.68
CA HIS A 109 11.52 -12.40 -7.26
C HIS A 109 11.29 -10.95 -6.84
N TRP A 110 11.98 -10.45 -5.81
CA TRP A 110 11.89 -9.09 -5.31
C TRP A 110 13.00 -8.20 -5.85
N SER A 111 12.66 -7.25 -6.72
CA SER A 111 13.60 -6.26 -7.29
C SER A 111 13.60 -4.91 -6.56
N GLY A 112 13.18 -4.88 -5.30
CA GLY A 112 13.29 -3.70 -4.43
C GLY A 112 12.07 -2.77 -4.35
N CYS A 113 11.16 -2.76 -5.34
CA CYS A 113 10.06 -1.77 -5.38
C CYS A 113 8.69 -2.27 -5.93
N ARG A 114 8.38 -3.57 -5.93
CA ARG A 114 7.08 -4.07 -6.46
C ARG A 114 6.52 -5.25 -5.67
N SER A 115 5.26 -5.14 -5.22
CA SER A 115 4.54 -6.19 -4.49
C SER A 115 4.59 -7.56 -5.18
N LEU A 116 5.09 -8.58 -4.47
CA LEU A 116 5.13 -9.99 -4.94
C LEU A 116 3.73 -10.63 -5.05
N HIS A 117 2.70 -9.98 -4.50
CA HIS A 117 1.33 -10.50 -4.47
C HIS A 117 0.68 -10.64 -5.85
N ARG A 118 1.27 -10.03 -6.89
CA ARG A 118 0.81 -10.18 -8.29
C ARG A 118 1.70 -11.11 -9.11
N ASN A 119 2.72 -11.72 -8.50
CA ASN A 119 3.62 -12.64 -9.18
C ASN A 119 3.13 -14.08 -8.95
N GLU A 120 2.37 -14.60 -9.91
CA GLU A 120 1.81 -15.96 -9.85
C GLU A 120 2.89 -17.05 -9.75
N THR A 121 4.06 -16.85 -10.35
CA THR A 121 5.17 -17.82 -10.29
C THR A 121 5.80 -17.89 -8.91
N PHE A 122 5.94 -16.73 -8.26
CA PHE A 122 6.37 -16.64 -6.87
C PHE A 122 5.34 -17.27 -5.94
N LEU A 123 4.05 -16.95 -6.10
CA LEU A 123 2.98 -17.49 -5.26
C LEU A 123 2.87 -19.02 -5.40
N ALA A 124 2.99 -19.57 -6.61
CA ALA A 124 2.96 -21.01 -6.83
C ALA A 124 4.15 -21.72 -6.16
N GLN A 125 5.36 -21.18 -6.29
CA GLN A 125 6.56 -21.75 -5.67
C GLN A 125 6.57 -21.59 -4.15
N ALA A 126 6.12 -20.44 -3.63
CA ALA A 126 5.98 -20.21 -2.19
C ALA A 126 4.94 -21.15 -1.58
N ARG A 127 3.79 -21.33 -2.25
CA ARG A 127 2.77 -22.32 -1.83
C ARG A 127 3.33 -23.73 -1.83
N HIS A 128 4.15 -24.11 -2.81
CA HIS A 128 4.79 -25.43 -2.83
C HIS A 128 5.76 -25.65 -1.67
N VAL A 129 6.60 -24.66 -1.34
CA VAL A 129 7.49 -24.71 -0.16
C VAL A 129 6.69 -24.82 1.13
N LEU A 130 5.60 -24.06 1.28
CA LEU A 130 4.72 -24.11 2.46
C LEU A 130 3.93 -25.42 2.56
N SER A 131 3.46 -25.98 1.44
CA SER A 131 2.84 -27.31 1.40
C SER A 131 3.85 -28.39 1.79
N SER A 132 5.12 -28.23 1.45
CA SER A 132 6.18 -29.16 1.84
C SER A 132 6.43 -29.10 3.35
N VAL A 133 6.38 -27.92 3.97
CA VAL A 133 6.40 -27.74 5.44
C VAL A 133 5.18 -28.41 6.08
N GLN A 134 4.00 -28.21 5.49
CA GLN A 134 2.73 -28.75 5.99
C GLN A 134 2.68 -30.29 5.91
N GLU A 135 3.15 -30.88 4.82
CA GLU A 135 3.28 -32.34 4.67
C GLU A 135 4.33 -32.91 5.62
N LEU A 136 5.44 -32.21 5.85
CA LEU A 136 6.45 -32.60 6.84
C LEU A 136 5.91 -32.57 8.28
N ALA A 137 5.03 -31.62 8.59
CA ALA A 137 4.38 -31.49 9.89
C ALA A 137 3.34 -32.61 10.12
N VAL A 138 2.59 -32.99 9.07
CA VAL A 138 1.61 -34.09 9.12
C VAL A 138 2.32 -35.45 9.24
N ALA A 139 3.48 -35.63 8.61
CA ALA A 139 4.26 -36.86 8.69
C ALA A 139 4.97 -37.08 10.04
N GLN A 140 5.17 -36.03 10.86
CA GLN A 140 5.95 -36.09 12.11
C GLN A 140 5.15 -36.06 13.42
N GLY A 141 3.81 -36.14 13.37
CA GLY A 141 3.01 -36.55 14.54
C GLY A 141 3.24 -35.79 15.86
N SER A 142 3.25 -34.45 15.83
CA SER A 142 3.11 -33.66 17.06
C SER A 142 2.22 -32.45 16.81
N VAL A 143 0.96 -32.57 17.25
CA VAL A 143 -0.09 -31.54 17.29
C VAL A 143 -0.49 -31.00 15.92
N THR A 144 -1.72 -31.28 15.53
CA THR A 144 -2.30 -30.77 14.28
C THR A 144 -2.35 -29.23 14.33
N PRO A 145 -2.08 -28.51 13.22
CA PRO A 145 -2.22 -27.05 13.18
C PRO A 145 -3.60 -26.57 13.61
N GLY A 146 -4.62 -27.40 13.35
CA GLY A 146 -5.99 -27.18 13.80
C GLY A 146 -6.19 -27.25 15.31
N ASP A 147 -5.37 -27.98 16.08
CA ASP A 147 -5.56 -28.08 17.54
C ASP A 147 -5.09 -26.81 18.27
N VAL A 148 -4.02 -26.19 17.76
CA VAL A 148 -3.54 -24.88 18.23
C VAL A 148 -4.50 -23.78 17.80
N GLU A 149 -4.99 -23.82 16.56
CA GLU A 149 -5.97 -22.86 16.05
C GLU A 149 -7.33 -22.98 16.77
N VAL A 150 -7.80 -24.19 17.05
CA VAL A 150 -9.01 -24.45 17.86
C VAL A 150 -8.81 -24.00 19.30
N SER A 151 -7.62 -24.19 19.88
CA SER A 151 -7.31 -23.69 21.23
C SER A 151 -7.25 -22.15 21.27
N CYS A 152 -6.67 -21.51 20.26
CA CYS A 152 -6.64 -20.05 20.14
C CYS A 152 -8.04 -19.45 19.93
N LEU A 153 -8.84 -20.04 19.03
CA LEU A 153 -10.22 -19.62 18.77
C LEU A 153 -11.13 -19.90 19.97
N ALA A 154 -10.86 -20.94 20.78
CA ALA A 154 -11.57 -21.20 22.02
C ALA A 154 -11.26 -20.14 23.09
N LEU A 155 -9.99 -19.74 23.23
CA LEU A 155 -9.59 -18.64 24.12
C LEU A 155 -10.16 -17.30 23.67
N GLU A 156 -10.19 -17.04 22.36
CA GLU A 156 -10.83 -15.85 21.78
C GLU A 156 -12.34 -15.86 22.02
N ASN A 157 -13.02 -16.99 21.80
CA ASN A 157 -14.44 -17.13 22.14
C ASN A 157 -14.69 -16.86 23.62
N GLN A 158 -13.85 -17.36 24.52
CA GLN A 158 -14.00 -17.10 25.94
C GLN A 158 -13.75 -15.62 26.29
N SER A 159 -12.83 -14.95 25.59
CA SER A 159 -12.61 -13.51 25.73
C SER A 159 -13.80 -12.69 25.23
N LEU A 160 -14.34 -13.04 24.06
CA LEU A 160 -15.50 -12.37 23.48
C LEU A 160 -16.76 -12.56 24.34
N HIS A 161 -16.98 -13.77 24.89
CA HIS A 161 -18.08 -14.00 25.83
C HIS A 161 -17.93 -13.16 27.11
N ARG A 162 -16.70 -12.98 27.62
CA ARG A 162 -16.46 -12.10 28.78
C ARG A 162 -16.76 -10.64 28.43
N GLN A 163 -16.29 -10.14 27.30
CA GLN A 163 -16.58 -8.77 26.86
C GLN A 163 -18.08 -8.53 26.63
N LEU A 164 -18.80 -9.52 26.09
CA LEU A 164 -20.24 -9.40 25.87
C LEU A 164 -21.02 -9.41 27.20
N ALA A 165 -20.58 -10.21 28.18
CA ALA A 165 -21.14 -10.20 29.53
C ALA A 165 -20.84 -8.88 30.26
N GLU A 166 -19.62 -8.36 30.14
CA GLU A 166 -19.21 -7.06 30.69
C GLU A 166 -20.02 -5.92 30.06
N GLN A 167 -20.21 -5.93 28.74
CA GLN A 167 -21.03 -4.94 28.04
C GLN A 167 -22.49 -5.01 28.49
N HIS A 168 -23.05 -6.22 28.62
CA HIS A 168 -24.42 -6.39 29.11
C HIS A 168 -24.55 -5.88 30.55
N GLN A 169 -23.57 -6.19 31.40
CA GLN A 169 -23.52 -5.72 32.78
C GLN A 169 -23.45 -4.19 32.84
N GLN A 170 -22.61 -3.56 32.01
CA GLN A 170 -22.49 -2.11 31.94
C GLN A 170 -23.77 -1.44 31.43
N TYR A 171 -24.47 -2.05 30.48
CA TYR A 171 -25.78 -1.55 30.05
C TYR A 171 -26.83 -1.70 31.15
N THR A 172 -26.86 -2.82 31.88
CA THR A 172 -27.78 -2.97 33.00
C THR A 172 -27.48 -1.98 34.11
N GLU A 173 -26.21 -1.77 34.47
CA GLU A 173 -25.80 -0.81 35.50
C GLU A 173 -26.14 0.63 35.09
N THR A 174 -25.91 1.02 33.84
CA THR A 174 -26.28 2.38 33.36
C THR A 174 -27.80 2.59 33.28
N MET A 175 -28.57 1.54 32.97
CA MET A 175 -30.03 1.59 33.01
C MET A 175 -30.55 1.65 34.44
N ASP A 176 -29.96 0.89 35.36
CA ASP A 176 -30.33 0.88 36.78
C ASP A 176 -29.97 2.21 37.46
N GLU A 177 -28.82 2.80 37.13
CA GLU A 177 -28.42 4.13 37.58
C GLU A 177 -29.37 5.20 37.02
N GLY A 178 -29.66 5.18 35.72
CA GLY A 178 -30.61 6.11 35.10
C GLY A 178 -32.03 5.98 35.66
N THR A 179 -32.49 4.75 35.96
CA THR A 179 -33.80 4.55 36.60
C THR A 179 -33.81 4.99 38.06
N ALA A 180 -32.71 4.81 38.80
CA ALA A 180 -32.55 5.33 40.15
C ALA A 180 -32.58 6.88 40.16
N GLU A 181 -31.87 7.54 39.24
CA GLU A 181 -31.89 9.00 39.09
C GLU A 181 -33.29 9.52 38.71
N LEU A 182 -33.99 8.85 37.79
CA LEU A 182 -35.37 9.18 37.45
C LEU A 182 -36.32 9.00 38.63
N SER A 183 -36.14 7.96 39.44
CA SER A 183 -36.95 7.73 40.64
C SER A 183 -36.66 8.77 41.74
N SER A 184 -35.41 9.20 41.90
CA SER A 184 -35.00 10.24 42.85
C SER A 184 -35.55 11.60 42.44
N THR A 185 -35.44 11.97 41.17
CA THR A 185 -36.01 13.22 40.65
C THR A 185 -37.53 13.21 40.71
N GLN A 186 -38.18 12.06 40.48
CA GLN A 186 -39.61 11.90 40.69
C GLN A 186 -39.99 12.06 42.17
N GLN A 187 -39.21 11.49 43.09
CA GLN A 187 -39.44 11.64 44.54
C GLN A 187 -39.23 13.08 45.00
N GLU A 188 -38.21 13.78 44.49
CA GLU A 188 -37.98 15.20 44.76
C GLU A 188 -39.09 16.08 44.18
N MET A 189 -39.63 15.75 43.00
CA MET A 189 -40.79 16.45 42.43
C MET A 189 -42.04 16.24 43.30
N VAL A 190 -42.24 15.03 43.83
CA VAL A 190 -43.34 14.72 44.77
C VAL A 190 -43.15 15.44 46.10
N ALA A 191 -41.94 15.48 46.65
CA ALA A 191 -41.61 16.21 47.88
C ALA A 191 -41.80 17.74 47.69
N SER A 192 -41.37 18.27 46.55
CA SER A 192 -41.55 19.68 46.16
C SER A 192 -43.02 20.04 45.92
N LYS A 193 -43.84 19.08 45.50
CA LYS A 193 -45.29 19.24 45.34
C LYS A 193 -46.04 19.11 46.68
N GLY A 194 -45.54 18.27 47.60
CA GLY A 194 -46.06 18.12 48.97
C GLY A 194 -45.92 19.38 49.82
N ASN A 195 -44.83 20.15 49.63
CA ASN A 195 -44.60 21.41 50.34
C ASN A 195 -45.47 22.60 49.86
N GLN A 196 -46.25 22.45 48.78
CA GLN A 196 -47.16 23.50 48.27
C GLN A 196 -48.63 23.31 48.67
N SER A 197 -48.98 22.26 49.43
CA SER A 197 -50.39 21.94 49.74
C SER A 197 -50.77 22.30 51.18
N TRP A 198 -50.90 23.60 51.47
CA TRP A 198 -51.69 24.07 52.62
C TRP A 198 -53.14 24.36 52.19
N MET A 199 -53.94 23.32 51.96
CA MET A 199 -55.38 23.32 52.21
C MET A 199 -55.78 21.90 52.64
N GLY A 200 -56.59 21.84 53.70
CA GLY A 200 -56.90 20.65 54.48
C GLY A 200 -57.84 19.62 53.82
N PRO A 201 -58.21 18.57 54.59
CA PRO A 201 -58.53 17.24 54.08
C PRO A 201 -60.00 17.09 53.70
N LEU A 202 -60.28 16.66 52.47
CA LEU A 202 -61.57 16.05 52.13
C LEU A 202 -61.34 14.77 51.32
N GLU A 203 -61.67 13.67 52.01
CA GLU A 203 -62.19 12.38 51.55
C GLU A 203 -62.00 11.96 50.08
N GLY A 204 -61.46 10.75 49.91
CA GLY A 204 -61.94 9.84 48.87
C GLY A 204 -60.90 8.88 48.26
N PRO A 205 -60.66 7.69 48.86
CA PRO A 205 -60.00 6.58 48.17
C PRO A 205 -60.93 5.80 47.21
N VAL A 206 -62.24 6.08 47.20
CA VAL A 206 -63.25 5.19 46.59
C VAL A 206 -63.48 5.45 45.08
N VAL A 207 -63.01 6.57 44.53
CA VAL A 207 -63.31 6.94 43.13
C VAL A 207 -62.38 6.23 42.12
N PHE A 208 -61.19 5.80 42.55
CA PHE A 208 -60.19 5.24 41.62
C PHE A 208 -60.44 3.76 41.26
N GLU A 209 -60.96 2.95 42.19
CA GLU A 209 -61.31 1.54 41.91
C GLU A 209 -62.51 1.41 40.95
N SER A 210 -63.47 2.34 41.03
CA SER A 210 -64.66 2.33 40.16
C SER A 210 -64.32 2.66 38.70
N ILE A 211 -63.38 3.57 38.46
CA ILE A 211 -62.93 3.95 37.11
C ILE A 211 -62.11 2.82 36.47
N GLY A 212 -61.30 2.10 37.25
CA GLY A 212 -60.57 0.91 36.79
C GLY A 212 -61.50 -0.21 36.34
N GLY A 213 -62.59 -0.46 37.08
CA GLY A 213 -63.61 -1.46 36.72
C GLY A 213 -64.38 -1.09 35.44
N VAL A 214 -64.74 0.18 35.26
CA VAL A 214 -65.47 0.66 34.08
C VAL A 214 -64.62 0.60 32.80
N LEU A 215 -63.29 0.81 32.91
CA LEU A 215 -62.36 0.69 31.79
C LEU A 215 -62.10 -0.77 31.40
N PHE A 216 -62.08 -1.68 32.40
CA PHE A 216 -61.92 -3.11 32.20
C PHE A 216 -63.14 -3.75 31.51
N CYS A 217 -64.35 -3.25 31.76
CA CYS A 217 -65.58 -3.73 31.13
C CYS A 217 -65.79 -3.22 29.69
N GLN A 218 -65.15 -2.13 29.27
CA GLN A 218 -65.33 -1.56 27.92
C GLN A 218 -64.48 -2.24 26.84
N HIS A 219 -63.39 -2.93 27.19
CA HIS A 219 -62.50 -3.56 26.20
C HIS A 219 -62.14 -5.03 26.50
N PRO A 220 -63.12 -5.94 26.70
CA PRO A 220 -62.85 -7.36 26.94
C PRO A 220 -62.14 -8.04 25.75
N TYR A 221 -62.29 -7.50 24.54
CA TYR A 221 -61.61 -8.01 23.34
C TYR A 221 -60.12 -7.65 23.27
N VAL A 222 -59.70 -6.51 23.83
CA VAL A 222 -58.30 -6.04 23.75
C VAL A 222 -57.40 -6.85 24.68
N TRP A 223 -57.91 -7.21 25.86
CA TRP A 223 -57.23 -8.11 26.79
C TRP A 223 -57.13 -9.54 26.23
N ALA A 224 -58.19 -10.03 25.56
CA ALA A 224 -58.18 -11.34 24.91
C ALA A 224 -57.17 -11.42 23.74
N LEU A 225 -57.01 -10.34 22.98
CA LEU A 225 -56.04 -10.22 21.89
C LEU A 225 -54.59 -10.11 22.37
N SER A 226 -54.36 -9.57 23.58
CA SER A 226 -53.03 -9.50 24.19
C SER A 226 -52.46 -10.88 24.59
N GLN A 227 -53.31 -11.89 24.77
CA GLN A 227 -52.89 -13.26 25.07
C GLN A 227 -52.75 -14.15 23.83
N SER A 228 -53.29 -13.73 22.68
CA SER A 228 -53.02 -14.39 21.41
C SER A 228 -51.80 -13.75 20.76
N GLY A 229 -50.70 -14.49 20.66
CA GLY A 229 -49.40 -14.04 20.12
C GLY A 229 -49.37 -13.66 18.63
N GLY A 230 -50.46 -13.13 18.06
CA GLY A 230 -50.56 -12.68 16.67
C GLY A 230 -50.03 -11.26 16.43
N TRP A 231 -50.03 -10.38 17.43
CA TRP A 231 -49.56 -8.98 17.27
C TRP A 231 -48.05 -8.88 17.07
N VAL A 232 -47.27 -9.89 17.45
CA VAL A 232 -45.82 -9.90 17.18
C VAL A 232 -45.55 -10.05 15.69
N ALA A 233 -46.43 -10.72 14.92
CA ALA A 233 -46.29 -10.85 13.47
C ALA A 233 -46.69 -9.57 12.71
N GLU A 234 -47.66 -8.81 13.23
CA GLU A 234 -48.13 -7.56 12.63
C GLU A 234 -47.20 -6.38 12.97
N LEU A 235 -46.54 -6.42 14.14
CA LEU A 235 -45.46 -5.49 14.49
C LEU A 235 -44.12 -5.82 13.79
N LEU A 236 -43.89 -7.08 13.39
CA LEU A 236 -42.73 -7.48 12.58
C LEU A 236 -42.77 -6.90 11.16
N LEU A 237 -43.96 -6.53 10.69
CA LEU A 237 -44.21 -5.81 9.44
C LEU A 237 -44.41 -4.31 9.71
N GLY A 238 -43.41 -3.65 10.30
CA GLY A 238 -43.36 -2.17 10.32
C GLY A 238 -43.55 -1.60 8.90
N PRO A 239 -44.13 -0.38 8.74
CA PRO A 239 -44.57 0.13 7.45
C PRO A 239 -43.47 0.00 6.40
N PRO A 240 -43.72 -0.70 5.26
CA PRO A 240 -42.68 -1.09 4.31
C PRO A 240 -41.89 0.09 3.75
N GLY A 241 -42.51 1.29 3.70
CA GLY A 241 -41.86 2.53 3.26
C GLY A 241 -40.74 3.03 4.18
N LEU A 242 -40.82 2.74 5.47
CA LEU A 242 -39.79 3.13 6.44
C LEU A 242 -38.61 2.16 6.34
N GLN A 243 -38.89 0.87 6.15
CA GLN A 243 -37.86 -0.14 5.94
C GLN A 243 -37.10 0.08 4.62
N THR A 244 -37.77 0.50 3.54
CA THR A 244 -37.10 0.85 2.27
C THR A 244 -36.26 2.11 2.41
N SER A 245 -36.75 3.13 3.13
CA SER A 245 -35.97 4.36 3.39
C SER A 245 -34.71 4.07 4.22
N VAL A 246 -34.80 3.21 5.24
CA VAL A 246 -33.63 2.79 6.04
C VAL A 246 -32.63 2.03 5.17
N LYS A 247 -33.10 1.15 4.28
CA LYS A 247 -32.22 0.43 3.33
C LYS A 247 -31.54 1.38 2.34
N GLN A 248 -32.26 2.38 1.84
CA GLN A 248 -31.72 3.38 0.92
C GLN A 248 -30.68 4.28 1.62
N LEU A 249 -31.01 4.83 2.78
CA LEU A 249 -30.08 5.62 3.59
C LEU A 249 -28.85 4.81 4.00
N SER A 250 -29.01 3.51 4.31
CA SER A 250 -27.88 2.61 4.55
C SER A 250 -26.97 2.48 3.32
N GLY A 251 -27.52 2.45 2.11
CA GLY A 251 -26.75 2.42 0.87
C GLY A 251 -26.00 3.73 0.63
N GLU A 252 -26.68 4.86 0.79
CA GLU A 252 -26.09 6.20 0.66
C GLU A 252 -24.98 6.44 1.68
N VAL A 253 -25.14 5.97 2.92
CA VAL A 253 -24.08 6.04 3.95
C VAL A 253 -22.86 5.21 3.56
N VAL A 254 -23.04 4.06 2.92
CA VAL A 254 -21.93 3.23 2.43
C VAL A 254 -21.21 3.90 1.25
N GLU A 255 -21.95 4.46 0.29
CA GLU A 255 -21.37 5.22 -0.82
C GLU A 255 -20.63 6.46 -0.33
N LEU A 256 -21.22 7.26 0.56
CA LEU A 256 -20.57 8.43 1.16
C LEU A 256 -19.31 8.04 1.93
N LYS A 257 -19.34 6.93 2.67
CA LYS A 257 -18.17 6.39 3.36
C LYS A 257 -17.08 5.98 2.37
N GLN A 258 -17.45 5.47 1.20
CA GLN A 258 -16.52 5.11 0.15
C GLN A 258 -15.93 6.36 -0.52
N HIS A 259 -16.74 7.39 -0.78
CA HIS A 259 -16.28 8.68 -1.28
C HIS A 259 -15.30 9.38 -0.32
N LEU A 260 -15.56 9.33 1.00
CA LEU A 260 -14.64 9.86 2.00
C LEU A 260 -13.27 9.16 1.93
N LYS A 261 -13.23 7.83 1.81
CA LYS A 261 -11.96 7.09 1.62
C LYS A 261 -11.19 7.52 0.36
N HIS A 262 -11.90 7.81 -0.73
CA HIS A 262 -11.26 8.31 -1.95
C HIS A 262 -10.70 9.72 -1.74
N TYR A 263 -11.42 10.57 -1.00
CA TYR A 263 -10.95 11.91 -0.65
C TYR A 263 -9.68 11.85 0.21
N ASP A 264 -9.63 10.99 1.23
CA ASP A 264 -8.43 10.77 2.05
C ASP A 264 -7.23 10.37 1.18
N LYS A 265 -7.43 9.47 0.22
CA LYS A 265 -6.36 9.04 -0.69
C LYS A 265 -5.85 10.16 -1.58
N ILE A 266 -6.74 10.98 -2.11
CA ILE A 266 -6.38 12.15 -2.93
C ILE A 266 -5.62 13.18 -2.09
N GLN A 267 -6.03 13.38 -0.84
CA GLN A 267 -5.35 14.27 0.10
C GLN A 267 -3.93 13.78 0.40
N GLU A 268 -3.71 12.49 0.66
CA GLU A 268 -2.38 11.90 0.85
C GLU A 268 -1.47 12.12 -0.37
N LEU A 269 -1.98 11.87 -1.58
CA LEU A 269 -1.22 12.08 -2.82
C LEU A 269 -0.84 13.54 -3.02
N THR A 270 -1.75 14.46 -2.69
CA THR A 270 -1.51 15.90 -2.78
C THR A 270 -0.44 16.33 -1.78
N GLN A 271 -0.49 15.80 -0.56
CA GLN A 271 0.51 16.06 0.47
C GLN A 271 1.89 15.56 0.03
N MET A 272 1.99 14.31 -0.43
CA MET A 272 3.26 13.76 -0.92
C MET A 272 3.81 14.54 -2.12
N LEU A 273 2.95 15.00 -3.02
CA LEU A 273 3.35 15.85 -4.14
C LEU A 273 3.91 17.19 -3.65
N GLN A 274 3.23 17.83 -2.70
CA GLN A 274 3.65 19.11 -2.13
C GLN A 274 4.99 18.98 -1.40
N GLU A 275 5.19 17.92 -0.62
CA GLU A 275 6.44 17.62 0.06
C GLU A 275 7.58 17.35 -0.92
N SER A 276 7.31 16.56 -1.96
CA SER A 276 8.27 16.28 -3.03
C SER A 276 8.68 17.56 -3.77
N HIS A 277 7.71 18.39 -4.12
CA HIS A 277 7.97 19.68 -4.76
C HIS A 277 8.78 20.62 -3.85
N SER A 278 8.46 20.68 -2.56
CA SER A 278 9.21 21.50 -1.59
C SER A 278 10.65 21.03 -1.44
N SER A 279 10.89 19.71 -1.41
CA SER A 279 12.24 19.13 -1.35
C SER A 279 13.03 19.41 -2.63
N LEU A 280 12.39 19.28 -3.80
CA LEU A 280 13.01 19.55 -5.08
C LEU A 280 13.34 21.05 -5.26
N LEU A 281 12.48 21.95 -4.80
CA LEU A 281 12.77 23.38 -4.79
C LEU A 281 13.95 23.71 -3.87
N SER A 282 13.99 23.13 -2.66
CA SER A 282 15.09 23.36 -1.71
C SER A 282 16.44 22.88 -2.25
N THR A 283 16.47 21.68 -2.87
CA THR A 283 17.69 21.16 -3.49
C THR A 283 18.13 21.98 -4.70
N SER A 284 17.19 22.40 -5.55
CA SER A 284 17.49 23.27 -6.69
C SER A 284 18.03 24.63 -6.24
N GLU A 285 17.43 25.22 -5.22
CA GLU A 285 17.90 26.48 -4.63
C GLU A 285 19.31 26.34 -4.05
N HIS A 286 19.59 25.25 -3.33
CA HIS A 286 20.91 24.98 -2.79
C HIS A 286 21.98 24.85 -3.88
N LEU A 287 21.71 24.07 -4.94
CA LEU A 287 22.64 23.93 -6.07
C LEU A 287 22.89 25.25 -6.79
N LEU A 288 21.85 26.08 -6.96
CA LEU A 288 22.00 27.41 -7.53
C LEU A 288 22.87 28.32 -6.65
N GLN A 289 22.73 28.22 -5.33
CA GLN A 289 23.60 28.93 -4.39
C GLN A 289 25.06 28.46 -4.51
N GLU A 290 25.31 27.14 -4.57
CA GLU A 290 26.67 26.61 -4.76
C GLU A 290 27.29 27.08 -6.08
N LEU A 291 26.56 26.99 -7.19
CA LEU A 291 27.03 27.49 -8.48
C LEU A 291 27.32 29.00 -8.45
N SER A 292 26.50 29.77 -7.75
CA SER A 292 26.74 31.20 -7.58
C SER A 292 28.02 31.49 -6.78
N ARG A 293 28.29 30.68 -5.74
CA ARG A 293 29.49 30.76 -4.90
C ARG A 293 30.74 30.42 -5.69
N GLU A 294 30.75 29.29 -6.39
CA GLU A 294 31.88 28.87 -7.22
C GLU A 294 32.16 29.88 -8.34
N ARG A 295 31.11 30.41 -8.98
CA ARG A 295 31.26 31.48 -9.98
C ARG A 295 31.84 32.76 -9.38
N ALA A 296 31.47 33.12 -8.15
CA ALA A 296 32.04 34.27 -7.45
C ALA A 296 33.51 34.05 -7.08
N GLN A 297 33.86 32.87 -6.57
CA GLN A 297 35.23 32.48 -6.25
C GLN A 297 36.12 32.49 -7.49
N HIS A 298 35.70 31.83 -8.57
CA HIS A 298 36.46 31.83 -9.82
C HIS A 298 36.67 33.24 -10.38
N ARG A 299 35.66 34.12 -10.31
CA ARG A 299 35.83 35.53 -10.70
C ARG A 299 36.89 36.23 -9.87
N ALA A 300 36.87 36.05 -8.54
CA ALA A 300 37.86 36.63 -7.65
C ALA A 300 39.27 36.11 -7.94
N GLU A 301 39.43 34.80 -8.22
CA GLU A 301 40.73 34.21 -8.60
C GLU A 301 41.25 34.76 -9.93
N VAL A 302 40.39 34.90 -10.93
CA VAL A 302 40.76 35.50 -12.23
C VAL A 302 41.15 36.96 -12.07
N GLU A 303 40.43 37.71 -11.25
CA GLU A 303 40.76 39.11 -10.94
C GLU A 303 42.09 39.22 -10.19
N GLN A 304 42.33 38.34 -9.22
CA GLN A 304 43.60 38.25 -8.51
C GLN A 304 44.75 37.91 -9.46
N MET A 305 44.57 36.93 -10.35
CA MET A 305 45.58 36.56 -11.34
C MET A 305 45.84 37.71 -12.31
N ARG A 306 44.79 38.39 -12.79
CA ARG A 306 44.92 39.60 -13.63
C ARG A 306 45.70 40.69 -12.91
N TRP A 307 45.40 40.93 -11.64
CA TRP A 307 46.13 41.90 -10.82
C TRP A 307 47.62 41.51 -10.71
N SER A 308 47.92 40.24 -10.40
CA SER A 308 49.31 39.75 -10.32
C SER A 308 50.07 39.89 -11.64
N PHE A 309 49.40 39.61 -12.77
CA PHE A 309 49.98 39.77 -14.09
C PHE A 309 50.26 41.25 -14.41
N GLN A 310 49.34 42.15 -14.05
CA GLN A 310 49.55 43.59 -14.23
C GLN A 310 50.73 44.09 -13.40
N GLU A 311 50.87 43.64 -12.15
CA GLU A 311 52.03 43.97 -11.32
C GLU A 311 53.32 43.43 -11.91
N LEU A 312 53.35 42.15 -12.33
CA LEU A 312 54.51 41.58 -13.01
C LEU A 312 54.87 42.39 -14.27
N LYS A 313 53.88 42.73 -15.09
CA LYS A 313 54.09 43.54 -16.30
C LYS A 313 54.68 44.91 -15.98
N LYS A 314 54.27 45.58 -14.89
CA LYS A 314 54.89 46.82 -14.42
C LYS A 314 56.36 46.59 -14.05
N THR A 315 56.67 45.51 -13.33
CA THR A 315 58.06 45.20 -12.95
C THR A 315 58.94 44.91 -14.17
N THR A 316 58.44 44.19 -15.17
CA THR A 316 59.18 43.93 -16.41
C THR A 316 59.37 45.21 -17.23
N ALA A 317 58.41 46.13 -17.23
CA ALA A 317 58.56 47.42 -17.93
C ALA A 317 59.64 48.33 -17.32
N LEU A 318 60.01 48.13 -16.04
CA LEU A 318 61.14 48.82 -15.41
C LEU A 318 62.51 48.33 -15.91
N PHE A 319 62.54 47.18 -16.59
CA PHE A 319 63.73 46.63 -17.25
C PHE A 319 63.49 46.60 -18.77
N PRO A 320 63.86 47.65 -19.52
CA PRO A 320 63.68 47.65 -20.97
C PRO A 320 64.41 46.44 -21.59
N PRO A 321 63.85 45.80 -22.64
CA PRO A 321 64.61 44.80 -23.37
C PRO A 321 65.89 45.47 -23.85
N HIS A 322 67.03 44.95 -23.40
CA HIS A 322 68.32 45.34 -23.96
C HIS A 322 68.24 45.02 -25.44
N SER A 323 68.16 46.07 -26.27
CA SER A 323 68.31 45.98 -27.70
C SER A 323 69.67 45.32 -27.94
N ALA A 324 69.64 44.03 -28.29
CA ALA A 324 70.81 43.31 -28.74
C ALA A 324 71.22 43.90 -30.09
N SER A 325 72.08 44.91 -29.99
CA SER A 325 72.99 45.33 -31.04
C SER A 325 73.91 44.17 -31.37
N LEU A 326 73.51 43.35 -32.33
CA LEU A 326 74.37 42.45 -33.10
C LEU A 326 73.75 42.44 -34.50
N GLY A 327 74.18 43.29 -35.42
CA GLY A 327 75.54 43.24 -35.96
C GLY A 327 75.45 42.40 -37.23
N GLY A 328 75.34 43.07 -38.38
CA GLY A 328 74.97 42.46 -39.64
C GLY A 328 75.93 41.36 -40.11
N ARG A 329 75.37 40.42 -40.85
CA ARG A 329 76.08 39.70 -41.91
C ARG A 329 75.12 39.49 -43.06
N GLN A 330 75.25 40.35 -44.07
CA GLN A 330 74.81 40.06 -45.43
C GLN A 330 75.75 38.98 -45.96
N SER A 331 75.20 37.87 -46.43
CA SER A 331 75.93 36.90 -47.27
C SER A 331 75.32 36.96 -48.66
N CYS A 332 76.18 37.29 -49.62
CA CYS A 332 75.99 37.13 -51.05
C CYS A 332 75.77 35.66 -51.44
#